data_AF-A0A3S9B475-F1
#
_entry.id   AF-A0A3S9B475-F1
#
_cell.length_a   1.000
_cell.length_b   1.000
_cell.length_c   1.000
_cell.angle_alpha   90.00
_cell.angle_beta   90.00
_cell.angle_gamma   90.00
#
_symmetry.space_group_name_H-M   'P 1'
#
loop_
_entity.id
_entity.type
_entity.pdbx_description
1 polymer ?
#
loop_
_entity_poly.entity_id
_entity_poly.type
_entity_poly.pdbx_seq_one_letter_code
_entity_poly.pdbx_strand_id
1 'polypeptide(L)'
;MRSTLALLIFLPAVVTTAASAQGDAAQAIVERAASCWTTPQAMRGIRFAATVDVRVSEDGDVELLKISDVSPPTETAHALAADFAEAVERCGPYGVTGVTITLPLAWPL
;
A
#
# COMPACT_ATOMS: atom_id res chain seq x y z
N MET A 1 -51.33 -8.71 -30.65
CA MET A 1 -51.95 -9.01 -29.34
C MET A 1 -51.32 -10.28 -28.78
N ARG A 2 -50.90 -10.25 -27.49
CA ARG A 2 -50.41 -11.35 -26.60
C ARG A 2 -48.96 -11.82 -26.86
N SER A 3 -47.94 -11.39 -26.11
CA SER A 3 -47.58 -11.53 -24.68
C SER A 3 -47.17 -12.94 -24.24
N THR A 4 -45.86 -13.17 -24.03
CA THR A 4 -45.17 -13.95 -22.97
C THR A 4 -43.68 -14.09 -23.38
N LEU A 5 -42.65 -14.03 -22.54
CA LEU A 5 -42.52 -14.05 -21.09
C LEU A 5 -41.19 -13.37 -20.72
N ALA A 6 -41.21 -12.59 -19.64
CA ALA A 6 -40.04 -12.04 -18.99
C ALA A 6 -39.20 -13.13 -18.32
N LEU A 7 -37.98 -12.76 -17.94
CA LEU A 7 -37.22 -13.19 -16.75
C LEU A 7 -35.80 -13.68 -17.08
N LEU A 8 -34.83 -12.76 -17.04
CA LEU A 8 -33.46 -13.10 -16.65
C LEU A 8 -32.90 -11.96 -15.78
N ILE A 9 -33.12 -12.14 -14.48
CA ILE A 9 -32.14 -11.95 -13.40
C ILE A 9 -31.26 -10.68 -13.53
N PHE A 10 -31.72 -9.57 -12.94
CA PHE A 10 -30.84 -8.49 -12.50
C PHE A 10 -29.97 -9.04 -11.35
N LEU A 11 -28.75 -9.49 -11.63
CA LEU A 11 -27.74 -9.65 -10.58
C LEU A 11 -27.43 -8.25 -10.03
N PRO A 12 -27.40 -8.05 -8.70
CA PRO A 12 -26.94 -6.79 -8.13
C PRO A 12 -25.46 -6.63 -8.49
N ALA A 13 -25.13 -5.49 -9.10
CA ALA A 13 -23.76 -5.04 -9.28
C ALA A 13 -23.14 -4.81 -7.89
N VAL A 14 -22.52 -5.85 -7.34
CA VAL A 14 -21.75 -5.75 -6.10
C VAL A 14 -20.41 -5.12 -6.42
N VAL A 15 -20.36 -3.80 -6.21
CA VAL A 15 -19.27 -3.02 -5.61
C VAL A 15 -17.84 -3.33 -6.10
N THR A 16 -17.37 -2.54 -7.06
CA THR A 16 -15.94 -2.51 -7.48
C THR A 16 -15.09 -1.48 -6.71
N THR A 17 -15.60 -0.85 -5.63
CA THR A 17 -14.92 0.28 -4.96
C THR A 17 -13.80 -0.13 -3.99
N ALA A 18 -13.59 -1.43 -3.75
CA ALA A 18 -12.56 -1.89 -2.81
C ALA A 18 -11.12 -1.64 -3.34
N ALA A 19 -10.91 -1.72 -4.65
CA ALA A 19 -9.58 -1.54 -5.24
C ALA A 19 -9.10 -0.09 -5.21
N SER A 20 -10.00 0.87 -5.48
CA SER A 20 -9.66 2.30 -5.42
C SER A 20 -9.38 2.75 -3.98
N ALA A 21 -10.21 2.33 -3.02
CA ALA A 21 -10.00 2.67 -1.61
C ALA A 21 -8.69 2.09 -1.04
N GLN A 22 -8.28 0.90 -1.49
CA GLN A 22 -6.98 0.32 -1.14
C GLN A 22 -5.81 1.08 -1.78
N GLY A 23 -5.96 1.54 -3.03
CA GLY A 23 -4.96 2.38 -3.69
C GLY A 23 -4.76 3.72 -3.00
N ASP A 24 -5.85 4.40 -2.64
CA ASP A 24 -5.82 5.66 -1.91
C ASP A 24 -5.16 5.50 -0.52
N ALA A 25 -5.46 4.41 0.17
CA ALA A 25 -4.86 4.08 1.46
C ALA A 25 -3.36 3.74 1.34
N ALA A 26 -2.96 2.99 0.31
CA ALA A 26 -1.56 2.68 0.03
C ALA A 26 -0.75 3.96 -0.20
N GLN A 27 -1.27 4.85 -1.05
CA GLN A 27 -0.64 6.12 -1.36
C GLN A 27 -0.51 7.00 -0.10
N ALA A 28 -1.57 7.10 0.71
CA ALA A 28 -1.54 7.88 1.95
C ALA A 28 -0.47 7.39 2.95
N ILE A 29 -0.31 6.07 3.10
CA ILE A 29 0.74 5.49 3.95
C ILE A 29 2.13 5.80 3.38
N VAL A 30 2.33 5.62 2.07
CA VAL A 30 3.62 5.88 1.42
C VAL A 30 4.02 7.35 1.55
N GLU A 31 3.12 8.28 1.24
CA GLU A 31 3.37 9.72 1.35
C GLU A 31 3.69 10.12 2.79
N ARG A 32 2.93 9.62 3.76
CA ARG A 32 3.17 9.89 5.17
C ARG A 32 4.50 9.33 5.65
N ALA A 33 4.79 8.07 5.36
CA ALA A 33 6.07 7.45 5.72
C ALA A 33 7.25 8.18 5.06
N ALA A 34 7.14 8.50 3.78
CA ALA A 34 8.15 9.25 3.03
C ALA A 34 8.41 10.65 3.61
N SER A 35 7.37 11.35 4.09
CA SER A 35 7.50 12.68 4.70
C SER A 35 8.31 12.69 5.99
N CYS A 36 8.33 11.56 6.70
CA CYS A 36 9.02 11.39 7.97
C CYS A 36 10.34 10.60 7.83
N TRP A 37 10.56 9.98 6.67
CA TRP A 37 11.77 9.24 6.36
C TRP A 37 12.94 10.21 6.17
N THR A 38 13.99 10.06 6.96
CA THR A 38 15.14 10.99 6.99
C THR A 38 16.27 10.60 6.02
N THR A 39 16.31 9.34 5.61
CA THR A 39 17.26 8.75 4.65
C THR A 39 17.16 9.24 3.20
N PRO A 40 16.03 9.75 2.67
CA PRO A 40 15.88 10.33 1.32
C PRO A 40 17.02 11.23 0.83
N GLN A 41 17.60 12.05 1.72
CA GLN A 41 18.63 12.99 1.30
C GLN A 41 19.96 12.31 0.91
N ALA A 42 20.24 11.11 1.43
CA ALA A 42 21.43 10.32 1.11
C ALA A 42 21.27 9.47 -0.17
N MET A 43 20.06 9.33 -0.70
CA MET A 43 19.72 8.40 -1.80
C MET A 43 19.82 9.00 -3.20
N ARG A 44 20.53 10.13 -3.39
CA ARG A 44 20.67 10.74 -4.72
C ARG A 44 21.33 9.78 -5.70
N GLY A 45 20.65 9.53 -6.82
CA GLY A 45 21.16 8.66 -7.90
C GLY A 45 20.91 7.16 -7.71
N ILE A 46 20.32 6.75 -6.59
CA ILE A 46 19.89 5.36 -6.38
C ILE A 46 18.51 5.17 -7.00
N ARG A 47 18.29 4.03 -7.66
CA ARG A 47 16.97 3.59 -8.13
C ARG A 47 16.70 2.22 -7.54
N PHE A 48 15.55 2.08 -6.90
CA PHE A 48 15.07 0.79 -6.45
C PHE A 48 13.54 0.79 -6.40
N ALA A 49 12.97 -0.40 -6.40
CA ALA A 49 11.58 -0.65 -6.10
C ALA A 49 11.50 -1.69 -4.99
N ALA A 50 10.48 -1.61 -4.15
CA ALA A 50 10.20 -2.60 -3.13
C ALA A 50 8.69 -2.77 -2.95
N THR A 51 8.29 -3.96 -2.54
CA THR A 51 6.91 -4.28 -2.17
C THR A 51 6.88 -4.56 -0.68
N VAL A 52 6.04 -3.82 0.06
CA VAL A 52 5.89 -3.97 1.51
C VAL A 52 4.44 -4.28 1.85
N ASP A 53 4.17 -5.43 2.44
CA ASP A 53 2.86 -5.80 2.96
C ASP A 53 2.70 -5.21 4.36
N VAL A 54 1.65 -4.43 4.56
CA VAL A 54 1.36 -3.73 5.82
C VAL A 54 -0.04 -4.09 6.29
N ARG A 55 -0.17 -4.43 7.57
CA ARG A 55 -1.46 -4.54 8.26
C ARG A 55 -1.59 -3.42 9.27
N VAL A 56 -2.66 -2.65 9.16
CA VAL A 56 -2.98 -1.55 10.07
C VAL A 56 -4.15 -1.97 10.96
N SER A 57 -4.01 -1.79 12.28
CA SER A 57 -5.02 -2.09 13.28
C SER A 57 -6.25 -1.19 13.14
N GLU A 58 -7.29 -1.45 13.93
CA GLU A 58 -8.45 -0.56 14.03
C GLU A 58 -8.12 0.81 14.68
N ASP A 59 -7.02 0.88 15.42
CA ASP A 59 -6.51 2.12 16.04
C ASP A 59 -5.61 2.94 15.09
N GLY A 60 -5.32 2.42 13.89
CA GLY A 60 -4.44 3.06 12.92
C GLY A 60 -2.96 2.71 13.09
N ASP A 61 -2.62 1.83 14.02
CA ASP A 61 -1.24 1.39 14.28
C ASP A 61 -0.81 0.28 13.32
N VAL A 62 0.49 0.21 13.02
CA VAL A 62 1.04 -0.88 12.19
C VAL A 62 1.20 -2.13 13.05
N GLU A 63 0.49 -3.21 12.71
CA GLU A 63 0.59 -4.50 13.41
C GLU A 63 1.52 -5.49 12.71
N LEU A 64 1.58 -5.42 11.38
CA LEU A 64 2.40 -6.29 10.57
C LEU A 64 3.05 -5.47 9.49
N LEU A 65 4.34 -5.73 9.31
CA LEU A 65 5.10 -5.18 8.22
C LEU A 65 6.04 -6.24 7.67
N LYS A 66 5.99 -6.47 6.36
CA LYS A 66 6.80 -7.47 5.68
C LYS A 66 7.24 -6.97 4.31
N ILE A 67 8.54 -7.07 4.03
CA ILE A 67 9.06 -6.83 2.69
C ILE A 67 8.89 -8.12 1.88
N SER A 68 8.13 -8.06 0.79
CA SER A 68 7.82 -9.22 -0.05
C SER A 68 8.62 -9.26 -1.35
N ASP A 69 9.06 -8.11 -1.86
CA ASP A 69 9.90 -8.01 -3.05
C ASP A 69 10.81 -6.79 -3.01
N VAL A 70 12.01 -6.89 -3.63
CA VAL A 70 12.97 -5.79 -3.77
C VAL A 70 13.70 -5.91 -5.11
N SER A 71 13.79 -4.81 -5.87
CA SER A 71 14.44 -4.76 -7.17
C SER A 71 15.26 -3.47 -7.35
N PRO A 72 16.56 -3.55 -7.73
CA PRO A 72 17.33 -4.78 -7.88
C PRO A 72 17.60 -5.45 -6.52
N PRO A 73 17.77 -6.79 -6.45
CA PRO A 73 17.96 -7.53 -5.20
C PRO A 73 19.39 -7.38 -4.67
N THR A 74 19.76 -6.14 -4.34
CA THR A 74 21.07 -5.77 -3.81
C THR A 74 20.97 -5.52 -2.32
N GLU A 75 22.06 -5.72 -1.58
CA GLU A 75 22.11 -5.45 -0.14
C GLU A 75 21.66 -4.01 0.18
N THR A 76 22.09 -3.04 -0.63
CA THR A 76 21.66 -1.64 -0.49
C THR A 76 20.16 -1.47 -0.68
N ALA A 77 19.55 -2.06 -1.71
CA ALA A 77 18.11 -1.95 -1.93
C ALA A 77 17.30 -2.63 -0.80
N HIS A 78 17.78 -3.76 -0.27
CA HIS A 78 17.16 -4.41 0.89
C HIS A 78 17.27 -3.56 2.16
N ALA A 79 18.44 -2.96 2.41
CA ALA A 79 18.62 -2.04 3.54
C ALA A 79 17.71 -0.82 3.44
N LEU A 80 17.53 -0.26 2.22
CA LEU A 80 16.62 0.86 1.99
C LEU A 80 15.16 0.46 2.15
N ALA A 81 14.76 -0.71 1.66
CA ALA A 81 13.42 -1.24 1.88
C ALA A 81 13.13 -1.46 3.37
N ALA A 82 14.12 -1.96 4.13
CA ALA A 82 14.03 -2.14 5.58
C ALA A 82 13.94 -0.82 6.36
N ASP A 83 14.70 0.18 5.93
CA ASP A 83 14.67 1.50 6.55
C ASP A 83 13.37 2.26 6.25
N PHE A 84 12.83 2.14 5.02
CA PHE A 84 11.48 2.63 4.70
C PHE A 84 10.41 1.91 5.51
N ALA A 85 10.52 0.58 5.63
CA ALA A 85 9.66 -0.24 6.47
C ALA A 85 9.64 0.25 7.93
N GLU A 86 10.80 0.52 8.52
CA GLU A 86 10.89 1.12 9.86
C GLU A 86 10.27 2.52 9.91
N ALA A 87 10.40 3.31 8.85
CA ALA A 87 9.68 4.59 8.75
C ALA A 87 8.16 4.37 8.75
N VAL A 88 7.64 3.37 8.03
CA VAL A 88 6.20 3.07 8.06
C VAL A 88 5.73 2.74 9.47
N GLU A 89 6.47 1.91 10.21
CA GLU A 89 6.11 1.57 11.59
C GLU A 89 6.14 2.80 12.52
N ARG A 90 7.21 3.62 12.46
CA ARG A 90 7.39 4.77 13.36
C ARG A 90 6.48 5.97 13.06
N CYS A 91 5.98 6.08 11.84
CA CYS A 91 5.28 7.29 11.37
C CYS A 91 3.75 7.20 11.46
N GLY A 92 3.25 6.05 11.90
CA GLY A 92 1.87 5.91 12.35
C GLY A 92 1.57 6.77 13.59
N PRO A 93 0.32 6.76 14.06
CA PRO A 93 -0.82 6.04 13.48
C PRO A 93 -1.28 6.66 12.16
N TYR A 94 -1.85 5.83 11.29
CA TYR A 94 -2.38 6.22 9.99
C TYR A 94 -3.88 6.46 10.05
N GLY A 95 -4.40 7.37 9.21
CA GLY A 95 -5.84 7.64 9.09
C GLY A 95 -6.66 6.55 8.40
N VAL A 96 -6.08 5.36 8.22
CA VAL A 96 -6.70 4.17 7.64
C VAL A 96 -6.66 3.06 8.68
N THR A 97 -7.72 2.27 8.78
CA THR A 97 -7.92 1.34 9.91
C THR A 97 -8.42 -0.01 9.43
N GLY A 98 -7.93 -1.09 10.05
CA GLY A 98 -8.41 -2.46 9.78
C GLY A 98 -8.13 -2.94 8.36
N VAL A 99 -7.03 -2.50 7.76
CA VAL A 99 -6.68 -2.75 6.36
C VAL A 99 -5.38 -3.54 6.25
N THR A 100 -5.35 -4.47 5.28
CA THR A 100 -4.10 -5.09 4.81
C THR A 100 -3.83 -4.57 3.41
N ILE A 101 -2.66 -3.97 3.21
CA ILE A 101 -2.33 -3.25 1.98
C ILE A 101 -0.91 -3.62 1.57
N THR A 102 -0.73 -3.87 0.28
CA THR A 102 0.59 -4.01 -0.33
C THR A 102 1.02 -2.64 -0.86
N LEU A 103 2.13 -2.12 -0.35
CA LEU A 103 2.69 -0.82 -0.69
C LEU A 103 3.77 -0.99 -1.77
N PRO A 104 3.55 -0.48 -3.00
CA PRO A 104 4.62 -0.35 -3.98
C PRO A 104 5.44 0.89 -3.66
N LEU A 105 6.71 0.70 -3.32
CA LEU A 105 7.70 1.77 -3.21
C LEU A 105 8.54 1.80 -4.48
N ALA A 106 8.67 2.97 -5.10
CA ALA A 106 9.64 3.22 -6.16
C ALA A 106 10.43 4.48 -5.80
N TRP A 107 11.76 4.43 -5.97
CA TRP A 107 12.62 5.57 -5.71
C TRP A 107 13.32 6.05 -7.00
N PRO A 108 13.35 7.37 -7.26
CA PRO A 108 12.70 8.44 -6.51
C PRO A 108 11.17 8.34 -6.53
N LEU A 109 10.52 8.77 -5.44
CA LEU A 109 9.06 8.87 -5.29
C LEU A 109 8.46 9.90 -6.25
#